data_AF-A0A352VLU4-F1
#
_entry.id   AF-A0A352VLU4-F1
#
_cell.length_a   1.000
_cell.length_b   1.000
_cell.length_c   1.000
_cell.angle_alpha   90.00
_cell.angle_beta   90.00
_cell.angle_gamma   90.00
#
_symmetry.space_group_name_H-M   'P 1'
#
loop_
_entity.id
_entity.type
_entity.pdbx_description
1 polymer ?
#
loop_
_entity_poly.entity_id
_entity_poly.type
_entity_poly.pdbx_seq_one_letter_code
_entity_poly.pdbx_strand_id
1 'polypeptide(L)'
;MTSAPKDDPAIRYTIDIDRRMVISKATEATTVADMKGLFERLRGDPDFDPSFDHVSDYADARPTHLTSDELRQIVELSVFSPTAKR
;
A
#
# COMPACT_ATOMS: atom_id res chain seq x y z
N MET A 1 -21.70 3.51 3.20
CA MET A 1 -21.34 4.16 4.47
C MET A 1 -20.01 4.85 4.26
N THR A 2 -19.98 6.18 4.22
CA THR A 2 -18.75 6.95 3.97
C THR A 2 -18.09 7.22 5.32
N SER A 3 -16.96 6.56 5.61
CA SER A 3 -16.19 6.81 6.82
C SER A 3 -15.53 8.19 6.75
N ALA A 4 -15.52 8.90 7.87
CA ALA A 4 -14.80 10.17 8.04
C ALA A 4 -13.29 9.97 7.77
N PRO A 5 -12.57 11.02 7.32
CA PRO A 5 -11.13 10.95 7.13
C PRO A 5 -10.46 10.68 8.48
N LYS A 6 -9.60 9.65 8.54
CA LYS A 6 -8.70 9.43 9.66
C LYS A 6 -7.53 10.41 9.52
N ASP A 7 -7.17 11.11 10.61
CA ASP A 7 -6.04 12.06 10.64
C ASP A 7 -4.68 11.38 10.37
N ASP A 8 -4.61 10.05 10.51
CA ASP A 8 -3.43 9.23 10.25
C ASP A 8 -3.74 8.17 9.17
N PRO A 9 -2.92 8.01 8.13
CA PRO A 9 -3.18 7.02 7.08
C PRO A 9 -3.26 5.60 7.65
N ALA A 10 -4.27 4.84 7.23
CA ALA A 10 -4.46 3.43 7.65
C ALA A 10 -3.27 2.52 7.32
N ILE A 11 -2.48 2.91 6.31
CA ILE A 11 -1.25 2.24 5.90
C ILE A 11 -0.10 3.24 5.97
N ARG A 12 0.95 2.95 6.73
CA ARG A 12 2.21 3.71 6.70
C ARG A 12 3.23 2.97 5.84
N TYR A 13 4.24 3.66 5.35
CA TYR A 13 5.32 3.01 4.60
C TYR A 13 6.69 3.58 4.98
N THR A 14 7.72 2.81 4.66
CA THR A 14 9.12 3.21 4.70
C THR A 14 9.80 2.70 3.43
N ILE A 15 10.74 3.48 2.90
CA ILE A 15 11.55 3.11 1.75
C ILE A 15 12.96 2.80 2.26
N ASP A 16 13.38 1.56 2.08
CA ASP A 16 14.75 1.10 2.35
C ASP A 16 15.51 1.08 1.02
N ILE A 17 16.24 2.16 0.76
CA ILE A 17 16.98 2.37 -0.50
C ILE A 17 18.10 1.34 -0.64
N ASP A 18 18.80 1.02 0.45
CA ASP A 18 19.92 0.07 0.45
C ASP A 18 19.46 -1.32 0.05
N ARG A 19 18.25 -1.71 0.48
CA ARG A 19 17.62 -2.98 0.10
C ARG A 19 16.73 -2.89 -1.13
N ARG A 20 16.57 -1.70 -1.72
CA ARG A 20 15.66 -1.42 -2.85
C ARG A 20 14.26 -1.95 -2.60
N MET A 21 13.70 -1.61 -1.44
CA MET A 21 12.46 -2.19 -0.95
C MET A 21 11.54 -1.15 -0.32
N VAL A 22 10.25 -1.24 -0.62
CA VAL A 22 9.20 -0.53 0.09
C VAL A 22 8.57 -1.48 1.10
N ILE A 23 8.45 -1.04 2.35
CA ILE A 23 7.75 -1.78 3.40
C ILE A 23 6.53 -0.97 3.78
N SER A 24 5.33 -1.51 3.56
CA SER A 24 4.09 -0.89 4.01
C SER A 24 3.52 -1.65 5.20
N LYS A 25 3.08 -0.94 6.25
CA LYS A 25 2.47 -1.52 7.44
C LYS A 25 1.04 -1.02 7.61
N ALA A 26 0.10 -1.96 7.70
CA ALA A 26 -1.29 -1.69 8.05
C ALA A 26 -1.55 -1.98 9.54
N THR A 27 -2.37 -1.14 10.18
CA THR A 27 -2.79 -1.33 11.60
C THR A 27 -4.30 -1.43 11.76
N GLU A 28 -5.03 -1.26 10.67
CA GLU A 28 -6.48 -1.21 10.60
C GLU A 28 -6.96 -2.10 9.45
N ALA A 29 -8.27 -2.35 9.37
CA ALA A 29 -8.84 -3.08 8.23
C ALA A 29 -8.72 -2.20 6.98
N THR A 30 -7.87 -2.64 6.04
CA THR A 30 -7.49 -1.87 4.85
C THR A 30 -8.58 -1.87 3.77
N THR A 31 -8.95 -0.72 3.24
CA THR A 31 -9.88 -0.62 2.10
C THR A 31 -9.15 -0.37 0.78
N VAL A 32 -9.85 -0.49 -0.35
CA VAL A 32 -9.31 -0.05 -1.65
C VAL A 32 -8.89 1.42 -1.62
N ALA A 33 -9.64 2.27 -0.92
CA ALA A 33 -9.32 3.69 -0.80
C ALA A 33 -8.01 3.91 -0.03
N ASP A 34 -7.74 3.12 1.00
CA ASP A 34 -6.49 3.18 1.76
C ASP A 34 -5.28 2.76 0.89
N MET A 35 -5.43 1.70 0.09
CA MET A 35 -4.40 1.26 -0.87
C MET A 35 -4.16 2.33 -1.94
N LYS A 36 -5.22 2.96 -2.46
CA LYS A 36 -5.11 4.07 -3.40
C LYS A 36 -4.33 5.24 -2.78
N GLY A 37 -4.65 5.62 -1.55
CA GLY A 37 -3.94 6.67 -0.82
C GLY A 37 -2.47 6.33 -0.50
N LEU A 38 -2.14 5.05 -0.29
CA LEU A 38 -0.75 4.59 -0.22
C LEU A 38 -0.02 4.83 -1.55
N PHE A 39 -0.60 4.38 -2.67
CA PHE A 39 0.03 4.51 -3.98
C PHE A 39 0.18 5.97 -4.43
N GLU A 40 -0.78 6.83 -4.11
CA GLU A 40 -0.68 8.27 -4.37
C GLU A 40 0.49 8.90 -3.60
N ARG A 41 0.68 8.53 -2.33
CA ARG A 41 1.82 9.01 -1.53
C ARG A 41 3.15 8.47 -2.05
N LEU A 42 3.26 7.18 -2.36
CA LEU A 42 4.46 6.60 -2.96
C LEU A 42 4.82 7.28 -4.29
N ARG A 43 3.84 7.56 -5.16
CA ARG A 43 4.08 8.26 -6.43
C ARG A 43 4.62 9.68 -6.23
N GLY A 44 4.27 10.34 -5.12
CA GLY A 44 4.76 11.67 -4.77
C GLY A 44 6.07 11.68 -3.97
N ASP A 45 6.56 10.51 -3.54
CA ASP A 45 7.76 10.39 -2.73
C ASP A 45 9.02 10.42 -3.61
N PRO A 46 9.97 11.35 -3.40
CA PRO A 46 11.15 11.47 -4.23
C PRO A 46 12.10 10.27 -4.15
N ASP A 47 12.05 9.49 -3.07
CA ASP A 47 12.90 8.32 -2.88
C ASP A 47 12.26 7.03 -3.44
N PHE A 48 11.03 7.12 -3.96
CA PHE A 48 10.33 5.98 -4.54
C PHE A 48 10.81 5.68 -5.96
N ASP A 49 11.23 4.43 -6.16
CA ASP A 49 11.51 3.85 -7.46
C ASP A 49 10.53 2.68 -7.72
N PRO A 50 9.74 2.71 -8.81
CA PRO A 50 8.82 1.63 -9.17
C PRO A 50 9.46 0.24 -9.30
N SER A 51 10.78 0.16 -9.51
CA SER A 51 11.52 -1.10 -9.61
C SER A 51 11.82 -1.76 -8.27
N PHE A 52 11.56 -1.09 -7.14
CA PHE A 52 11.77 -1.65 -5.81
C PHE A 52 10.75 -2.75 -5.50
N ASP A 53 11.18 -3.76 -4.75
CA ASP A 53 10.30 -4.81 -4.25
C ASP A 53 9.38 -4.24 -3.16
N HIS A 54 8.19 -4.83 -2.98
CA HIS A 54 7.21 -4.37 -2.01
C HIS A 54 6.88 -5.46 -1.00
N VAL A 55 7.04 -5.17 0.29
CA VAL A 55 6.59 -6.03 1.38
C VAL A 55 5.42 -5.36 2.09
N SER A 56 4.30 -6.07 2.16
CA SER A 56 3.12 -5.64 2.92
C SER A 56 3.05 -6.36 4.27
N ASP A 57 3.29 -5.63 5.35
CA ASP A 57 3.17 -6.09 6.73
C ASP A 57 1.74 -5.88 7.24
N TYR A 58 1.05 -6.99 7.48
CA TYR A 58 -0.29 -7.06 8.05
C TYR A 58 -0.31 -7.73 9.43
N ALA A 59 0.85 -7.89 10.09
CA ALA A 59 0.95 -8.64 11.35
C ALA A 59 0.02 -8.09 12.45
N ASP A 60 -0.14 -6.77 12.50
CA ASP A 60 -0.99 -6.06 13.47
C ASP A 60 -2.30 -5.55 12.85
N ALA A 61 -2.60 -5.91 11.60
CA ALA A 61 -3.78 -5.42 10.91
C ALA A 61 -5.04 -6.14 11.39
N ARG A 62 -6.15 -5.39 11.48
CA ARG A 62 -7.46 -6.02 11.66
C ARG A 62 -7.81 -6.83 10.40
N PRO A 63 -8.50 -7.98 10.53
CA PRO A 63 -8.92 -8.78 9.40
C PRO A 63 -9.67 -7.94 8.36
N THR A 64 -9.29 -8.13 7.10
CA THR A 64 -9.85 -7.42 5.96
C THR A 64 -10.66 -8.39 5.12
N HIS A 65 -11.84 -7.96 4.68
CA HIS A 65 -12.66 -8.72 3.74
C HIS A 65 -12.66 -8.04 2.38
N LEU A 66 -11.54 -8.19 1.65
CA LEU A 66 -11.45 -7.75 0.25
C LEU A 66 -12.01 -8.84 -0.66
N THR A 67 -12.91 -8.46 -1.54
CA THR A 67 -13.40 -9.30 -2.62
C THR A 67 -12.33 -9.47 -3.72
N SER A 68 -12.49 -10.48 -4.57
CA SER A 68 -11.60 -10.68 -5.72
C SER A 68 -11.56 -9.49 -6.68
N ASP A 69 -12.68 -8.77 -6.82
CA ASP A 69 -12.76 -7.58 -7.68
C ASP A 69 -12.03 -6.38 -7.06
N GLU A 70 -12.14 -6.20 -5.74
CA GLU A 70 -11.37 -5.19 -5.02
C GLU A 70 -9.86 -5.49 -5.05
N LEU A 71 -9.47 -6.76 -4.92
CA LEU A 71 -8.07 -7.17 -5.09
C LEU A 71 -7.57 -6.87 -6.50
N ARG A 72 -8.37 -7.16 -7.54
CA ARG A 72 -8.03 -6.80 -8.92
C ARG A 72 -7.86 -5.30 -9.08
N GLN A 73 -8.76 -4.51 -8.53
CA GLN A 73 -8.68 -3.05 -8.55
C GLN A 73 -7.40 -2.55 -7.88
N ILE A 74 -7.01 -3.12 -6.73
CA ILE A 74 -5.76 -2.76 -6.05
C ILE A 74 -4.54 -3.07 -6.92
N VAL A 75 -4.52 -4.24 -7.59
CA VAL A 75 -3.43 -4.61 -8.50
C VAL A 75 -3.33 -3.65 -9.69
N GLU A 76 -4.47 -3.25 -10.26
CA GLU A 76 -4.52 -2.28 -11.37
C GLU A 76 -4.07 -0.86 -10.96
N LEU A 77 -4.25 -0.49 -9.70
CA LEU A 77 -3.80 0.79 -9.14
C LEU A 77 -2.31 0.82 -8.79
N SER A 78 -1.65 -0.33 -8.75
CA SER A 78 -0.26 -0.46 -8.33
C SER A 78 0.68 0.48 -9.09
N VAL A 79 1.55 1.18 -8.35
CA VAL A 79 2.60 2.06 -8.89
C VAL A 79 3.94 1.35 -9.12
N PHE A 80 4.07 0.10 -8.66
CA PHE A 80 5.26 -0.71 -8.84
C PHE A 80 5.33 -1.30 -10.25
N SER A 81 6.56 -1.52 -10.73
CA SER A 81 6.87 -2.22 -11.97
C SER A 81 6.29 -3.64 -11.95
N PRO A 82 5.84 -4.19 -13.10
CA PRO A 82 5.45 -5.59 -13.21
C PRO A 82 6.56 -6.60 -12.84
N THR A 83 7.82 -6.16 -12.84
CA THR A 83 8.98 -7.02 -12.48
C THR A 83 9.35 -6.97 -11.01
N ALA A 84 8.78 -6.03 -10.23
CA ALA A 84 8.99 -5.96 -8.79
C ALA A 84 8.27 -7.12 -8.10
N LYS A 85 8.92 -7.73 -7.11
CA LYS A 85 8.33 -8.78 -6.27
C LYS A 85 7.40 -8.16 -5.24
N ARG A 86 6.30 -8.86 -4.94
CA ARG A 86 5.24 -8.43 -4.01
C ARG A 86 4.69 -9.64 -3.26
#